data_AF-A0A1Z1FD60-F1
#
_entry.id   AF-A0A1Z1FD60-F1
#
_cell.length_a   1.000
_cell.length_b   1.000
_cell.length_c   1.000
_cell.angle_alpha   90.00
_cell.angle_beta   90.00
_cell.angle_gamma   90.00
#
_symmetry.space_group_name_H-M   'P 1'
#
loop_
_entity.id
_entity.type
_entity.pdbx_description
1 polymer ?
#
loop_
_entity_poly.entity_id
_entity_poly.type
_entity_poly.pdbx_seq_one_letter_code
_entity_poly.pdbx_strand_id
1 'polypeptide(L)'
;MRELGLPELGAEDIAFDLRTIPGDLTEKIGQTTETQLGRMLNPRFRLVEDNGVNNVGRLLIMENEDTSLPTLVLFRDSFGSAQMQMFASRFSRVVAVWQPNIDYGIIAREKPDFVVSQQVERFLVSVPDDAAGPTNAEHVAKKRTAS
;
A
#
# COMPACT_ATOMS: atom_id res chain seq x y z
N MET A 1 -5.98 -13.82 -20.24
CA MET A 1 -5.40 -13.69 -18.89
C MET A 1 -5.86 -14.87 -18.07
N ARG A 2 -4.98 -15.47 -17.25
CA ARG A 2 -5.36 -16.53 -16.31
C ARG A 2 -6.07 -15.89 -15.12
N GLU A 3 -7.14 -16.49 -14.64
CA GLU A 3 -7.85 -16.06 -13.45
C GLU A 3 -6.92 -16.17 -12.23
N LEU A 4 -6.85 -15.14 -11.39
CA LEU A 4 -5.87 -15.08 -10.30
C LEU A 4 -6.29 -15.88 -9.05
N GLY A 5 -7.51 -16.47 -9.06
CA GLY A 5 -8.02 -17.27 -7.94
C GLY A 5 -8.20 -16.51 -6.63
N LEU A 6 -8.20 -15.18 -6.67
CA LEU A 6 -8.38 -14.33 -5.50
C LEU A 6 -9.86 -14.20 -5.16
N PRO A 7 -10.25 -14.13 -3.86
CA PRO A 7 -11.62 -13.86 -3.47
C PRO A 7 -12.17 -12.61 -4.17
N GLU A 8 -13.42 -12.66 -4.61
CA GLU A 8 -14.09 -11.45 -5.10
C GLU A 8 -14.46 -10.54 -3.91
N LEU A 9 -14.45 -9.23 -4.16
CA LEU A 9 -14.98 -8.25 -3.22
C LEU A 9 -16.21 -7.63 -3.86
N GLY A 10 -17.36 -7.82 -3.22
CA GLY A 10 -18.62 -7.23 -3.63
C GLY A 10 -18.82 -5.83 -3.06
N ALA A 11 -19.83 -5.12 -3.56
CA ALA A 11 -20.20 -3.81 -3.01
C ALA A 11 -20.71 -3.94 -1.57
N GLU A 12 -21.28 -5.08 -1.22
CA GLU A 12 -21.76 -5.47 0.11
C GLU A 12 -20.63 -5.64 1.13
N ASP A 13 -19.38 -5.79 0.71
CA ASP A 13 -18.23 -5.91 1.60
C ASP A 13 -17.68 -4.54 2.04
N ILE A 14 -18.10 -3.46 1.36
CA ILE A 14 -17.55 -2.12 1.50
C ILE A 14 -18.63 -1.15 1.97
N ALA A 15 -18.37 -0.46 3.06
CA ALA A 15 -19.13 0.72 3.46
C ALA A 15 -18.41 1.99 3.04
N PHE A 16 -19.18 3.02 2.71
CA PHE A 16 -18.66 4.35 2.41
C PHE A 16 -19.08 5.31 3.52
N ASP A 17 -18.10 5.89 4.20
CA ASP A 17 -18.33 6.95 5.17
C ASP A 17 -18.13 8.31 4.49
N LEU A 18 -19.12 9.19 4.60
CA LEU A 18 -18.99 10.58 4.17
C LEU A 18 -18.22 11.36 5.23
N ARG A 19 -17.13 12.03 4.85
CA ARG A 19 -16.29 12.82 5.77
C ARG A 19 -15.89 14.15 5.15
N THR A 20 -15.89 15.19 5.97
CA THR A 20 -15.28 16.47 5.61
C THR A 20 -13.82 16.46 6.03
N ILE A 21 -12.91 16.41 5.05
CA ILE A 21 -11.47 16.28 5.29
C ILE A 21 -10.68 17.38 4.57
N PRO A 22 -9.53 17.81 5.10
CA PRO A 22 -8.56 18.58 4.34
C PRO A 22 -7.88 17.63 3.32
N GLY A 23 -8.32 17.67 2.07
CA GLY A 23 -7.62 16.98 0.98
C GLY A 23 -6.31 17.68 0.65
N ASP A 24 -5.34 16.96 0.08
CA ASP A 24 -4.00 17.49 -0.23
C ASP A 24 -4.02 18.74 -1.13
N LEU A 25 -5.01 18.87 -2.02
CA LEU A 25 -5.22 20.04 -2.86
C LEU A 25 -6.08 21.11 -2.20
N THR A 26 -7.14 20.74 -1.48
CA THR A 26 -8.02 21.74 -0.84
C THR A 26 -7.37 22.39 0.36
N GLU A 27 -6.53 21.67 1.09
CA GLU A 27 -5.74 22.19 2.20
C GLU A 27 -4.83 23.34 1.75
N LYS A 28 -4.27 23.26 0.53
CA LYS A 28 -3.41 24.32 -0.04
C LYS A 28 -4.12 25.65 -0.23
N ILE A 29 -5.45 25.64 -0.29
CA ILE A 29 -6.28 26.85 -0.40
C ILE A 29 -7.08 27.12 0.89
N GLY A 30 -6.72 26.45 2.00
CA GLY A 30 -7.37 26.62 3.30
C GLY A 30 -8.80 26.09 3.36
N GLN A 31 -9.13 25.12 2.53
CA GLN A 31 -10.48 24.54 2.44
C GLN A 31 -10.49 23.04 2.74
N THR A 32 -11.66 22.55 3.12
CA THR A 32 -11.97 21.12 3.25
C THR A 32 -12.84 20.67 2.10
N THR A 33 -12.86 19.37 1.85
CA THR A 33 -13.74 18.73 0.86
C THR A 33 -14.55 17.62 1.52
N GLU A 34 -15.78 17.45 1.06
CA GLU A 34 -16.59 16.29 1.41
C GLU A 34 -16.11 15.11 0.56
N THR A 35 -15.71 14.03 1.23
CA THR A 35 -15.11 12.85 0.59
C THR A 35 -15.77 11.59 1.12
N GLN A 36 -16.11 10.68 0.20
CA GLN A 36 -16.53 9.33 0.55
C GLN A 36 -15.30 8.44 0.69
N LEU A 37 -15.12 7.85 1.86
CA LEU A 37 -14.03 6.92 2.14
C LEU A 37 -14.59 5.51 2.28
N GLY A 38 -14.12 4.61 1.43
CA GLY A 38 -14.43 3.19 1.51
C GLY A 38 -13.71 2.52 2.68
N ARG A 39 -14.41 1.67 3.41
CA ARG A 39 -13.87 0.77 4.43
C ARG A 39 -14.47 -0.62 4.31
N MET A 40 -13.72 -1.65 4.66
CA MET A 40 -14.25 -3.00 4.75
C MET A 40 -15.22 -3.09 5.94
N LEU A 41 -16.38 -3.71 5.73
CA LEU A 41 -17.39 -3.90 6.78
C LEU A 41 -16.95 -4.93 7.82
N ASN A 42 -16.39 -6.06 7.37
CA ASN A 42 -15.96 -7.17 8.22
C ASN A 42 -14.49 -7.54 7.91
N PRO A 43 -13.51 -6.68 8.25
CA PRO A 43 -12.11 -6.97 7.95
C PRO A 43 -11.63 -8.20 8.73
N ARG A 44 -11.19 -9.23 8.01
CA ARG A 44 -10.60 -10.46 8.57
C ARG A 44 -9.07 -10.43 8.49
N PHE A 45 -8.49 -9.26 8.74
CA PHE A 45 -7.06 -9.03 8.73
C PHE A 45 -6.67 -8.04 9.82
N ARG A 46 -5.39 -8.02 10.16
CA ARG A 46 -4.82 -7.08 11.14
C ARG A 46 -3.50 -6.52 10.65
N LEU A 47 -3.18 -5.30 11.08
CA LEU A 47 -1.86 -4.71 10.94
C LEU A 47 -0.93 -5.34 11.98
N VAL A 48 0.14 -5.99 11.54
CA VAL A 48 1.13 -6.63 12.42
C VAL A 48 2.44 -5.86 12.51
N GLU A 49 2.74 -5.01 11.52
CA GLU A 49 3.92 -4.15 11.54
C GLU A 49 3.61 -2.80 10.87
N ASP A 50 4.03 -1.71 11.52
CA ASP A 50 4.19 -0.38 10.93
C ASP A 50 5.56 0.15 11.37
N ASN A 51 6.44 0.41 10.41
CA ASN A 51 7.79 0.88 10.71
C ASN A 51 7.83 2.37 11.17
N GLY A 52 6.69 3.06 11.18
CA GLY A 52 6.51 4.43 11.64
C GLY A 52 7.10 5.50 10.71
N VAL A 53 7.60 5.12 9.53
CA VAL A 53 8.19 6.07 8.58
C VAL A 53 7.09 6.73 7.76
N ASN A 54 7.15 8.05 7.63
CA ASN A 54 6.22 8.80 6.80
C ASN A 54 6.66 8.83 5.32
N ASN A 55 5.70 8.57 4.43
CA ASN A 55 5.89 8.55 2.98
C ASN A 55 6.97 7.54 2.52
N VAL A 56 7.88 7.95 1.64
CA VAL A 56 8.93 7.08 1.10
C VAL A 56 9.75 6.43 2.22
N GLY A 57 9.86 5.10 2.17
CA GLY A 57 10.45 4.26 3.22
C GLY A 57 9.42 3.63 4.15
N ARG A 58 8.15 4.05 4.14
CA ARG A 58 7.09 3.42 4.94
C ARG A 58 6.92 1.96 4.56
N LEU A 59 6.81 1.11 5.57
CA LEU A 59 6.53 -0.31 5.41
C LEU A 59 5.40 -0.69 6.37
N LEU A 60 4.37 -1.32 5.81
CA LEU A 60 3.24 -1.88 6.55
C LEU A 60 3.14 -3.37 6.24
N ILE A 61 2.85 -4.18 7.25
CA ILE A 61 2.56 -5.60 7.08
C ILE A 61 1.19 -5.89 7.66
N MET A 62 0.32 -6.46 6.83
CA MET A 62 -1.01 -6.92 7.21
C MET A 62 -1.12 -8.42 6.99
N GLU A 63 -1.78 -9.11 7.92
CA GLU A 63 -2.04 -10.56 7.87
C GLU A 63 -3.53 -10.83 7.95
N ASN A 64 -4.02 -11.67 7.05
CA ASN A 64 -5.40 -12.16 7.03
C ASN A 64 -5.51 -13.44 7.87
N GLU A 65 -6.70 -13.68 8.43
CA GLU A 65 -7.02 -14.92 9.13
C GLU A 65 -6.99 -16.15 8.21
N ASP A 66 -7.35 -15.97 6.93
CA ASP A 66 -7.29 -17.02 5.92
C ASP A 66 -5.87 -17.15 5.35
N THR A 67 -5.10 -18.07 5.95
CA THR A 67 -3.73 -18.37 5.56
C THR A 67 -3.62 -19.19 4.27
N SER A 68 -4.72 -19.65 3.69
CA SER A 68 -4.72 -20.40 2.42
C SER A 68 -4.64 -19.50 1.18
N LEU A 69 -4.90 -18.20 1.35
CA LEU A 69 -4.81 -17.19 0.30
C LEU A 69 -3.34 -16.93 -0.11
N PRO A 70 -3.09 -16.43 -1.33
CA PRO A 70 -1.74 -16.07 -1.76
C PRO A 70 -1.20 -14.84 -1.01
N THR A 71 0.09 -14.61 -1.13
CA THR A 71 0.83 -13.50 -0.52
C THR A 71 1.16 -12.39 -1.54
N LEU A 72 1.24 -11.14 -1.05
CA LEU A 72 1.49 -9.95 -1.88
C LEU A 72 2.60 -9.07 -1.30
N VAL A 73 3.53 -8.68 -2.17
CA VAL A 73 4.36 -7.47 -1.96
C VAL A 73 3.83 -6.37 -2.87
N LEU A 74 3.48 -5.23 -2.28
CA LEU A 74 2.94 -4.07 -3.00
C LEU A 74 3.88 -2.87 -2.85
N PHE A 75 4.54 -2.48 -3.94
CA PHE A 75 5.24 -1.21 -4.06
C PHE A 75 4.24 -0.14 -4.47
N ARG A 76 4.05 0.90 -3.65
CA ARG A 76 2.93 1.85 -3.81
C ARG A 76 3.30 3.31 -3.52
N ASP A 77 2.50 4.23 -4.06
CA ASP A 77 2.45 5.63 -3.65
C ASP A 77 1.21 5.94 -2.80
N SER A 78 0.96 7.23 -2.50
CA SER A 78 -0.15 7.64 -1.63
C SER A 78 -1.51 7.09 -2.09
N PHE A 79 -1.71 6.83 -3.39
CA PHE A 79 -2.98 6.31 -3.94
C PHE A 79 -3.29 4.89 -3.49
N GLY A 80 -2.26 4.08 -3.22
CA GLY A 80 -2.45 2.75 -2.66
C GLY A 80 -3.03 2.77 -1.24
N SER A 81 -2.91 3.88 -0.49
CA SER A 81 -3.28 3.92 0.93
C SER A 81 -4.75 3.62 1.17
N ALA A 82 -5.65 4.12 0.33
CA ALA A 82 -7.09 3.86 0.45
C ALA A 82 -7.49 2.43 0.04
N GLN A 83 -6.64 1.74 -0.71
CA GLN A 83 -6.88 0.39 -1.21
C GLN A 83 -6.34 -0.70 -0.29
N MET A 84 -5.62 -0.34 0.78
CA MET A 84 -4.90 -1.30 1.64
C MET A 84 -5.82 -2.36 2.25
N GLN A 85 -7.02 -1.96 2.69
CA GLN A 85 -7.99 -2.91 3.25
C GLN A 85 -8.52 -3.89 2.19
N MET A 86 -8.67 -3.44 0.94
CA MET A 86 -9.12 -4.30 -0.16
C MET A 86 -8.04 -5.35 -0.50
N PHE A 87 -6.77 -4.96 -0.52
CA PHE A 87 -5.68 -5.91 -0.67
C PHE A 87 -5.60 -6.87 0.52
N ALA A 88 -5.61 -6.35 1.76
CA ALA A 88 -5.49 -7.18 2.95
C ALA A 88 -6.65 -8.18 3.12
N SER A 89 -7.84 -7.90 2.58
CA SER A 89 -8.96 -8.83 2.55
C SER A 89 -8.82 -9.98 1.54
N ARG A 90 -7.91 -9.88 0.55
CA ARG A 90 -7.80 -10.84 -0.57
C ARG A 90 -6.53 -11.66 -0.59
N PHE A 91 -5.56 -11.34 0.27
CA PHE A 91 -4.27 -12.00 0.37
C PHE A 91 -4.03 -12.42 1.82
N SER A 92 -3.35 -13.54 2.04
CA SER A 92 -3.01 -14.04 3.38
C SER A 92 -2.03 -13.11 4.09
N ARG A 93 -1.14 -12.47 3.32
CA ARG A 93 -0.16 -11.50 3.79
C ARG A 93 0.04 -10.41 2.75
N VAL A 94 0.02 -9.15 3.18
CA VAL A 94 0.34 -7.99 2.36
C VAL A 94 1.49 -7.22 2.99
N VAL A 95 2.61 -7.15 2.27
CA VAL A 95 3.76 -6.30 2.60
C VAL A 95 3.68 -5.07 1.69
N ALA A 96 3.20 -3.95 2.23
CA ALA A 96 3.01 -2.71 1.50
C ALA A 96 4.18 -1.75 1.75
N VAL A 97 4.89 -1.40 0.69
CA VAL A 97 6.12 -0.61 0.72
C VAL A 97 5.90 0.70 -0.03
N TRP A 98 6.12 1.82 0.65
CA TRP A 98 6.08 3.14 0.03
C TRP A 98 7.41 3.47 -0.61
N GLN A 99 7.56 3.21 -1.90
CA GLN A 99 8.75 3.59 -2.68
C GLN A 99 8.49 3.48 -4.20
N PRO A 100 9.26 4.21 -5.03
CA PRO A 100 9.07 4.24 -6.47
C PRO A 100 9.75 3.07 -7.22
N ASN A 101 10.65 2.32 -6.60
CA ASN A 101 11.36 1.22 -7.24
C ASN A 101 10.99 -0.12 -6.59
N ILE A 102 11.12 -1.19 -7.36
CA ILE A 102 11.02 -2.56 -6.86
C ILE A 102 12.30 -2.88 -6.08
N ASP A 103 12.16 -3.21 -4.80
CA ASP A 103 13.27 -3.69 -3.97
C ASP A 103 13.29 -5.22 -3.98
N TYR A 104 14.18 -5.77 -4.81
CA TYR A 104 14.36 -7.22 -4.94
C TYR A 104 14.83 -7.90 -3.65
N GLY A 105 15.43 -7.16 -2.72
CA GLY A 105 15.79 -7.69 -1.39
C GLY A 105 14.55 -8.03 -0.56
N ILE A 106 13.50 -7.21 -0.66
CA ILE A 106 12.19 -7.51 -0.04
C ILE A 106 11.56 -8.73 -0.72
N ILE A 107 11.59 -8.80 -2.06
CA ILE A 107 11.02 -9.95 -2.78
C ILE A 107 11.75 -11.25 -2.40
N ALA A 108 13.08 -11.23 -2.33
CA ALA A 108 13.88 -12.40 -1.95
C ALA A 108 13.59 -12.88 -0.53
N ARG A 109 13.32 -11.93 0.40
CA ARG A 109 12.99 -12.23 1.80
C ARG A 109 11.56 -12.75 1.96
N GLU A 110 10.58 -12.06 1.39
CA GLU A 110 9.16 -12.37 1.58
C GLU A 110 8.67 -13.51 0.67
N LYS A 111 9.34 -13.74 -0.47
CA LYS A 111 8.99 -14.75 -1.49
C LYS A 111 7.50 -14.75 -1.85
N PRO A 112 6.94 -13.60 -2.28
CA PRO A 112 5.51 -13.49 -2.47
C PRO A 112 5.02 -14.25 -3.71
N ASP A 113 3.76 -14.65 -3.70
CA ASP A 113 3.07 -15.17 -4.88
C ASP A 113 2.82 -14.06 -5.93
N PHE A 114 2.61 -12.84 -5.44
CA PHE A 114 2.35 -11.66 -6.27
C PHE A 114 3.23 -10.48 -5.90
N VAL A 115 3.71 -9.78 -6.92
CA VAL A 115 4.36 -8.47 -6.80
C VAL A 115 3.55 -7.47 -7.60
N VAL A 116 3.11 -6.38 -6.97
CA VAL A 116 2.40 -5.28 -7.64
C VAL A 116 3.20 -4.00 -7.45
N SER A 117 3.38 -3.25 -8.55
CA SER A 117 3.87 -1.87 -8.52
C SER A 117 2.74 -0.93 -8.92
N GLN A 118 2.29 -0.11 -7.97
CA GLN A 118 1.26 0.91 -8.16
C GLN A 118 1.90 2.28 -8.02
N GLN A 119 1.95 3.03 -9.13
CA GLN A 119 2.42 4.40 -9.15
C GLN A 119 1.59 5.23 -10.11
N VAL A 120 1.36 6.48 -9.75
CA VAL A 120 0.76 7.45 -10.68
C VAL A 120 1.77 7.88 -11.73
N GLU A 121 1.30 7.99 -12.97
CA GLU A 121 2.11 8.27 -14.16
C GLU A 121 2.98 9.54 -14.05
N ARG A 122 2.52 10.56 -13.30
CA ARG A 122 3.27 11.82 -13.11
C ARG A 122 4.59 11.66 -12.36
N PHE A 123 4.85 10.50 -11.75
CA PHE A 123 6.14 10.18 -11.15
C PHE A 123 7.09 9.43 -12.10
N LEU A 124 6.63 9.03 -13.28
CA LEU A 124 7.44 8.40 -14.33
C LEU A 124 8.22 9.41 -15.20
N VAL A 125 8.49 10.62 -14.68
CA VAL A 125 9.36 11.62 -15.36
C VAL A 125 10.76 11.03 -15.61
N SER A 126 11.16 10.09 -14.77
CA SER A 126 12.32 9.21 -14.95
C SER A 126 11.87 7.78 -14.68
N VAL A 127 12.35 6.83 -15.49
CA VAL A 127 12.15 5.39 -15.22
C VAL A 127 12.74 5.06 -13.85
N PRO A 128 11.97 4.43 -12.93
CA PRO A 128 12.52 3.94 -11.69
C PRO A 128 13.71 3.01 -11.93
N ASP A 129 14.79 3.18 -11.17
CA ASP A 129 15.95 2.31 -11.24
C ASP A 129 15.81 1.17 -10.22
N ASP A 130 15.32 0.02 -10.67
CA ASP A 130 15.19 -1.16 -9.81
C ASP A 130 16.52 -1.89 -9.57
N ALA A 131 17.58 -1.56 -10.34
CA ALA A 131 18.87 -2.25 -10.27
C ALA A 131 19.83 -1.57 -9.28
N ALA A 132 19.88 -0.24 -9.30
CA ALA A 132 20.76 0.57 -8.45
C ALA A 132 20.01 1.61 -7.61
N GLY A 133 18.68 1.63 -7.66
CA GLY A 133 17.86 2.51 -6.82
C GLY A 133 17.96 2.14 -5.33
N PRO A 134 17.60 3.09 -4.44
CA PRO A 134 17.69 2.86 -3.01
C PRO A 134 16.78 1.73 -2.53
N THR A 135 17.27 0.95 -1.59
CA THR A 135 16.52 -0.03 -0.82
C THR A 135 15.58 0.64 0.17
N ASN A 136 14.58 -0.11 0.66
CA ASN A 136 13.71 0.39 1.72
C ASN A 136 14.51 0.75 2.98
N ALA A 137 15.51 -0.06 3.34
CA ALA A 137 16.36 0.19 4.50
C ALA A 137 17.13 1.53 4.40
N GLU A 138 17.62 1.87 3.20
CA GLU A 138 18.29 3.16 2.95
C GLU A 138 17.31 4.34 3.05
N HIS A 139 16.08 4.18 2.57
CA HIS A 139 15.02 5.18 2.74
C HIS A 139 14.67 5.40 4.22
N VAL A 140 14.51 4.31 4.98
CA VAL A 140 14.24 4.35 6.42
C VAL A 140 15.39 5.04 7.17
N ALA A 141 16.64 4.66 6.87
CA ALA A 141 17.83 5.25 7.49
C ALA A 141 17.88 6.77 7.25
N LYS A 142 17.71 7.21 5.99
CA LYS A 142 17.70 8.63 5.62
C LYS A 142 16.64 9.45 6.37
N LYS A 143 15.45 8.87 6.60
CA LYS A 143 14.36 9.54 7.34
C LYS A 143 14.65 9.67 8.82
N ARG A 144 15.21 8.62 9.43
CA ARG A 144 15.55 8.60 10.86
C ARG A 144 16.70 9.52 11.22
N THR A 145 17.64 9.76 10.31
CA THR A 145 18.74 10.72 10.52
C THR A 145 18.34 12.18 10.34
N ALA A 146 17.18 12.45 9.71
CA ALA A 146 16.71 13.79 9.39
C ALA A 146 15.66 14.34 10.38
N SER A 147 15.29 13.55 11.39
CA SER A 147 14.34 13.90 12.46
C SER A 147 15.09 14.13 13.76
#